data_AF-A0AAV4ULM5-F1
#
_entry.id   AF-A0AAV4ULM5-F1
#
_cell.length_a   1.000
_cell.length_b   1.000
_cell.length_c   1.000
_cell.angle_alpha   90.00
_cell.angle_beta   90.00
_cell.angle_gamma   90.00
#
_symmetry.space_group_name_H-M   'P 1'
#
loop_
_entity.id
_entity.type
_entity.pdbx_description
1 polymer ?
#
loop_
_entity_poly.entity_id
_entity_poly.type
_entity_poly.pdbx_seq_one_letter_code
_entity_poly.pdbx_strand_id
1 'polypeptide(L)'
;MTEFIHEYSNIHEFAADIESALSLQVLFLCFSNFTEVFAVFSTTLRYYDYWADIYGIEKAIFTTSNLISFFGITYFASEVSREDKRLRAIIKEIEFKLSSSKETQNQGNILHKFIESKESIVFSAWGVFHFTRELLLTSTGVFMTYNLLVIQLNTEENDLSSN
;
A
#
# COMPACT_ATOMS: atom_id res chain seq x y z
N MET A 1 12.70 0.91 -31.34
CA MET A 1 12.41 -0.33 -30.59
C MET A 1 13.51 -0.64 -29.58
N THR A 2 14.79 -0.61 -29.98
CA THR A 2 15.95 -0.81 -29.08
C THR A 2 16.02 0.24 -27.96
N GLU A 3 15.76 1.51 -28.28
CA GLU A 3 15.71 2.61 -27.30
C GLU A 3 14.61 2.38 -26.25
N PHE A 4 13.38 2.08 -26.69
CA PHE A 4 12.27 1.74 -25.79
C PHE A 4 12.58 0.54 -24.89
N ILE A 5 13.17 -0.52 -25.43
CA ILE A 5 13.56 -1.71 -24.66
C ILE A 5 14.58 -1.36 -23.58
N HIS A 6 15.57 -0.52 -23.93
CA HIS A 6 16.60 -0.09 -22.99
C HIS A 6 16.01 0.77 -21.87
N GLU A 7 15.22 1.78 -22.22
CA GLU A 7 14.59 2.68 -21.25
C GLU A 7 13.62 1.93 -20.32
N TYR A 8 12.77 1.07 -20.88
CA TYR A 8 11.86 0.24 -20.09
C TYR A 8 12.63 -0.69 -19.14
N SER A 9 13.73 -1.31 -19.62
CA SER A 9 14.52 -2.19 -18.76
C SER A 9 15.17 -1.43 -17.61
N ASN A 10 15.73 -0.24 -17.86
CA ASN A 10 16.36 0.57 -16.82
C ASN A 10 15.34 1.01 -15.75
N ILE A 11 14.16 1.48 -16.17
CA ILE A 11 13.09 1.90 -15.25
C ILE A 11 12.59 0.70 -14.44
N HIS A 12 12.41 -0.44 -15.10
CA HIS A 12 11.89 -1.63 -14.43
C HIS A 12 12.90 -2.23 -13.44
N GLU A 13 14.18 -2.26 -13.79
CA GLU A 13 15.26 -2.70 -12.90
C GLU A 13 15.36 -1.78 -11.68
N PHE A 14 15.35 -0.46 -11.90
CA PHE A 14 15.31 0.52 -10.82
C PHE A 14 14.10 0.34 -9.90
N ALA A 15 12.91 0.11 -10.47
CA ALA A 15 11.69 -0.12 -9.67
C ALA A 15 11.77 -1.43 -8.88
N ALA A 16 12.35 -2.49 -9.44
CA ALA A 16 12.55 -3.76 -8.76
C ALA A 16 13.57 -3.65 -7.62
N ASP A 17 14.66 -2.89 -7.82
CA ASP A 17 15.66 -2.63 -6.78
C ASP A 17 15.07 -1.83 -5.62
N ILE A 18 14.24 -0.81 -5.92
CA ILE A 18 13.52 -0.05 -4.90
C ILE A 18 12.57 -0.95 -4.12
N GLU A 19 11.80 -1.80 -4.82
CA GLU A 19 10.87 -2.72 -4.16
C GLU A 19 11.63 -3.64 -3.20
N SER A 20 12.69 -4.28 -3.67
CA SER A 20 13.53 -5.16 -2.86
C SER A 20 14.13 -4.44 -1.64
N ALA A 21 14.66 -3.23 -1.82
CA ALA A 21 15.29 -2.46 -0.75
C ALA A 21 14.31 -1.91 0.29
N LEU A 22 13.12 -1.46 -0.15
CA LEU A 22 12.14 -0.80 0.72
C LEU A 22 11.10 -1.76 1.29
N SER A 23 10.89 -2.93 0.70
CA SER A 23 9.86 -3.90 1.09
C SER A 23 9.90 -4.25 2.58
N LEU A 24 11.11 -4.49 3.13
CA LEU A 24 11.31 -4.80 4.54
C LEU A 24 11.06 -3.59 5.45
N GLN A 25 11.53 -2.40 5.04
CA GLN A 25 11.32 -1.17 5.81
C GLN A 25 9.84 -0.83 5.90
N VAL A 26 9.14 -0.97 4.78
CA VAL A 26 7.70 -0.75 4.69
C VAL A 26 6.94 -1.79 5.53
N LEU A 27 7.39 -3.06 5.58
CA LEU A 27 6.82 -4.07 6.47
C LEU A 27 6.94 -3.66 7.95
N PHE A 28 8.13 -3.23 8.39
CA PHE A 28 8.32 -2.76 9.76
C PHE A 28 7.47 -1.52 10.08
N LEU A 29 7.31 -0.62 9.11
CA LEU A 29 6.42 0.52 9.26
C LEU A 29 4.95 0.07 9.42
N CYS A 30 4.51 -0.95 8.69
CA CYS A 30 3.16 -1.53 8.87
C CYS A 30 2.97 -2.10 10.27
N PHE A 31 3.94 -2.86 10.78
CA PHE A 31 3.89 -3.41 12.14
C PHE A 31 3.89 -2.30 13.19
N SER A 32 4.75 -1.28 13.05
CA SER A 32 4.79 -0.14 13.96
C SER A 32 3.44 0.58 14.02
N ASN A 33 2.83 0.82 12.86
CA ASN A 33 1.49 1.41 12.77
C ASN A 33 0.43 0.55 13.48
N PHE A 34 0.45 -0.77 13.25
CA PHE A 34 -0.49 -1.68 13.89
C PHE A 34 -0.34 -1.71 15.42
N THR A 35 0.90 -1.78 15.93
CA THR A 35 1.19 -1.74 17.36
C THR A 35 0.74 -0.42 17.99
N GLU A 36 0.89 0.69 17.28
CA GLU A 36 0.52 2.00 17.80
C GLU A 36 -1.00 2.18 17.87
N VAL A 37 -1.72 1.78 16.82
CA VAL A 37 -3.19 1.74 16.82
C VAL A 37 -3.70 0.83 17.94
N PHE A 38 -3.09 -0.35 18.10
CA PHE A 38 -3.42 -1.27 19.18
C PHE A 38 -3.18 -0.65 20.57
N ALA A 39 -2.10 0.10 20.74
CA ALA A 39 -1.79 0.76 22.01
C ALA A 39 -2.80 1.86 22.33
N VAL A 40 -3.14 2.73 21.37
CA VAL A 40 -4.17 3.76 21.54
C VAL A 40 -5.51 3.11 21.90
N PHE A 41 -5.89 2.06 21.16
CA PHE A 41 -7.13 1.32 21.40
C PHE A 41 -7.18 0.69 22.81
N SER A 42 -6.10 0.05 23.24
CA SER A 42 -5.99 -0.56 24.57
C SER A 42 -6.14 0.47 25.69
N THR A 43 -5.60 1.68 25.48
CA THR A 43 -5.72 2.78 26.43
C THR A 43 -7.12 3.39 26.46
N THR A 44 -7.77 3.57 25.31
CA THR A 44 -9.16 4.05 25.25
C THR A 44 -10.14 3.12 25.97
N LEU A 45 -9.90 1.81 25.91
CA LEU A 45 -10.68 0.80 26.64
C LEU A 45 -10.32 0.71 28.15
N ARG A 46 -9.56 1.66 28.70
CA ARG A 46 -9.13 1.74 30.12
C ARG A 46 -8.34 0.53 30.63
N TYR A 47 -7.74 -0.28 29.76
CA TYR A 47 -6.85 -1.37 30.19
C TYR A 47 -5.51 -0.86 30.77
N TYR A 48 -5.14 0.40 30.51
CA TYR A 48 -3.94 1.05 31.05
C TYR A 48 -4.25 2.50 31.46
N ASP A 49 -4.19 2.77 32.76
CA ASP A 49 -4.56 4.07 33.36
C ASP A 49 -3.33 4.97 33.53
N TYR A 50 -2.64 5.30 32.43
CA TYR A 50 -1.39 6.08 32.50
C TYR A 50 -1.31 7.16 31.41
N TRP A 51 -1.74 8.37 31.74
CA TRP A 51 -1.36 9.57 31.01
C TRP A 51 -0.97 10.69 31.97
N ALA A 52 0.31 11.07 31.92
CA ALA A 52 0.67 12.47 32.15
C ALA A 52 0.41 13.20 30.82
N ASP A 53 -0.31 14.33 30.85
CA ASP A 53 -0.83 15.06 29.68
C ASP A 53 0.19 15.29 28.54
N ILE A 54 1.48 15.45 28.87
CA ILE A 54 2.55 15.65 27.88
C ILE A 54 2.80 14.39 27.03
N TYR A 55 2.73 13.21 27.63
CA TYR A 55 2.95 11.94 26.93
C TYR A 55 1.80 11.66 25.94
N GLY A 56 0.58 12.11 26.28
CA GLY A 56 -0.64 12.00 25.46
C GLY A 56 -0.52 12.70 24.12
N ILE A 57 -0.08 13.96 24.16
CA ILE A 57 0.08 14.79 22.97
C ILE A 57 1.19 14.25 22.07
N GLU A 58 2.33 13.84 22.64
CA GLU A 58 3.46 13.29 21.89
C GLU A 58 3.05 12.02 21.12
N LYS A 59 2.37 11.09 21.81
CA LYS A 59 1.83 9.88 21.17
C LYS A 59 0.83 10.21 20.07
N ALA A 60 -0.11 11.11 20.30
CA ALA A 60 -1.12 11.47 19.30
C ALA A 60 -0.49 12.03 18.01
N ILE A 61 0.55 12.87 18.14
CA ILE A 61 1.30 13.41 17.00
C ILE A 61 2.04 12.30 16.26
N PHE A 62 2.74 11.41 16.99
CA PHE A 62 3.49 10.31 16.39
C PHE A 62 2.56 9.33 15.66
N THR A 63 1.44 8.96 16.27
CA THR A 63 0.43 8.08 15.66
C THR A 63 -0.15 8.70 14.39
N THR A 64 -0.51 9.98 14.44
CA THR A 64 -1.06 10.69 13.28
C THR A 64 -0.04 10.74 12.14
N SER A 65 1.23 11.02 12.45
CA SER A 65 2.28 11.07 11.45
C SER A 65 2.54 9.70 10.82
N ASN A 66 2.58 8.63 11.62
CA ASN A 66 2.79 7.27 11.13
C ASN A 66 1.63 6.82 10.23
N LEU A 67 0.39 7.17 10.58
CA LEU A 67 -0.78 6.89 9.75
C LEU A 67 -0.68 7.61 8.40
N ILE A 68 -0.37 8.91 8.38
CA ILE A 68 -0.20 9.66 7.13
C ILE A 68 0.88 9.01 6.25
N SER A 69 2.02 8.63 6.83
CA SER A 69 3.08 7.93 6.10
C SER A 69 2.62 6.59 5.54
N PHE A 70 1.89 5.79 6.32
CA PHE A 70 1.35 4.50 5.88
C PHE A 70 0.35 4.66 4.72
N PHE A 71 -0.59 5.60 4.82
CA PHE A 71 -1.54 5.90 3.76
C PHE A 71 -0.84 6.40 2.50
N GLY A 72 0.15 7.28 2.65
CA GLY A 72 0.95 7.80 1.54
C GLY A 72 1.69 6.70 0.80
N ILE A 73 2.47 5.89 1.52
CA ILE A 73 3.24 4.77 0.93
C ILE A 73 2.30 3.78 0.24
N THR A 74 1.22 3.38 0.89
CA THR A 74 0.24 2.45 0.33
C THR A 74 -0.41 3.01 -0.94
N TYR A 75 -0.79 4.29 -0.94
CA TYR A 75 -1.38 4.94 -2.10
C TYR A 75 -0.43 4.98 -3.29
N PHE A 76 0.81 5.45 -3.09
CA PHE A 76 1.80 5.52 -4.16
C PHE A 76 2.19 4.12 -4.67
N ALA A 77 2.39 3.15 -3.78
CA ALA A 77 2.64 1.76 -4.16
C ALA A 77 1.51 1.19 -5.02
N SER A 78 0.25 1.43 -4.62
CA SER A 78 -0.92 1.02 -5.39
C SER A 78 -1.00 1.72 -6.75
N GLU A 79 -0.63 2.99 -6.85
CA GLU A 79 -0.60 3.75 -8.10
C GLU A 79 0.46 3.21 -9.06
N VAL A 80 1.67 2.94 -8.57
CA VAL A 80 2.72 2.37 -9.43
C VAL A 80 2.33 1.01 -9.97
N SER A 81 1.72 0.14 -9.14
CA SER A 81 1.22 -1.15 -9.62
C SER A 81 0.09 -0.99 -10.65
N ARG A 82 -0.77 0.03 -10.49
CA ARG A 82 -1.83 0.34 -11.46
C ARG A 82 -1.27 0.84 -12.79
N GLU A 83 -0.29 1.73 -12.74
CA GLU A 83 0.35 2.27 -13.94
C GLU A 83 1.19 1.21 -14.67
N ASP A 84 1.88 0.30 -13.97
CA ASP A 84 2.56 -0.84 -14.61
C ASP A 84 1.56 -1.74 -15.36
N LYS A 85 0.42 -2.07 -14.74
CA LYS A 85 -0.65 -2.84 -15.40
C LYS A 85 -1.19 -2.13 -16.65
N ARG A 86 -1.41 -0.82 -16.55
CA ARG A 86 -1.87 0.01 -17.67
C ARG A 86 -0.85 0.05 -18.80
N LEU A 87 0.42 0.26 -18.47
CA LEU A 87 1.52 0.31 -19.43
C LEU A 87 1.65 -1.04 -20.15
N ARG A 88 1.62 -2.16 -19.43
CA ARG A 88 1.63 -3.51 -20.03
C ARG A 88 0.43 -3.75 -20.94
N ALA A 89 -0.76 -3.26 -20.60
CA ALA A 89 -1.93 -3.36 -21.47
C ALA A 89 -1.73 -2.59 -22.78
N ILE A 90 -1.20 -1.36 -22.72
CA ILE A 90 -0.88 -0.55 -23.91
C ILE A 90 0.18 -1.27 -24.77
N ILE A 91 1.22 -1.81 -24.14
CA ILE A 91 2.29 -2.52 -24.87
C ILE A 91 1.75 -3.78 -25.55
N LYS A 92 0.85 -4.54 -24.90
CA LYS A 92 0.16 -5.68 -25.52
C LYS A 92 -0.70 -5.27 -26.72
N GLU A 93 -1.34 -4.10 -26.68
CA GLU A 93 -2.08 -3.58 -27.83
C GLU A 93 -1.15 -3.23 -29.00
N ILE A 94 0.00 -2.61 -28.70
CA ILE A 94 1.03 -2.28 -29.70
C ILE A 94 1.62 -3.57 -30.29
N GLU A 95 1.91 -4.56 -29.45
CA GLU A 95 2.36 -5.90 -29.84
C GLU A 95 1.38 -6.56 -30.80
N PHE A 96 0.08 -6.55 -30.49
CA PHE A 96 -0.96 -7.10 -31.36
C PHE A 96 -1.01 -6.40 -32.72
N LYS A 97 -0.93 -5.06 -32.74
CA LYS A 97 -0.89 -4.27 -33.97
C LYS A 97 0.34 -4.59 -34.83
N LEU A 98 1.52 -4.69 -34.21
CA LEU A 98 2.77 -5.05 -34.90
C LEU A 98 2.75 -6.48 -35.43
N SER A 99 2.17 -7.42 -34.68
CA SER A 99 2.08 -8.83 -35.06
C SER A 99 1.07 -9.09 -36.19
N SER A 100 0.10 -8.18 -36.36
CA SER A 100 -0.94 -8.29 -37.40
C SER A 100 -0.46 -7.93 -38.80
N SER A 101 0.65 -7.21 -38.93
CA SER A 101 1.26 -6.89 -40.23
C SER A 101 2.44 -7.82 -40.53
N LYS A 102 2.47 -8.39 -41.75
CA LYS A 102 3.54 -9.29 -42.22
C LYS A 102 4.93 -8.68 -42.15
N GLU A 103 5.03 -7.36 -42.29
CA GLU A 103 6.30 -6.63 -42.33
C GLU A 103 6.85 -6.34 -40.93
N THR A 104 5.97 -6.19 -39.93
CA THR A 104 6.34 -5.89 -38.54
C THR A 104 6.17 -7.08 -37.59
N GLN A 105 5.78 -8.25 -38.09
CA GLN A 105 5.50 -9.43 -37.29
C GLN A 105 6.67 -9.83 -36.38
N ASN A 106 7.90 -9.74 -36.89
CA ASN A 106 9.10 -10.04 -36.09
C ASN A 106 9.27 -9.08 -34.92
N GLN A 107 8.97 -7.79 -35.11
CA GLN A 107 9.03 -6.77 -34.07
C GLN A 107 7.97 -7.01 -32.98
N GLY A 108 6.76 -7.42 -33.38
CA GLY A 108 5.70 -7.83 -32.46
C GLY A 108 6.14 -9.02 -31.59
N ASN A 109 6.69 -10.07 -32.19
CA ASN A 109 7.21 -11.24 -31.46
C ASN A 109 8.35 -10.91 -30.48
N ILE A 110 9.26 -10.00 -30.86
CA ILE A 110 10.34 -9.55 -29.99
C ILE A 110 9.78 -8.79 -28.79
N LEU A 111 8.82 -7.90 -29.03
CA LEU A 111 8.16 -7.12 -27.97
C LEU A 111 7.38 -8.01 -27.01
N HIS A 112 6.67 -9.02 -27.53
CA HIS A 112 5.96 -10.01 -26.75
C HIS A 112 6.90 -10.73 -25.77
N LYS A 113 7.97 -11.32 -26.30
CA LYS A 113 8.99 -12.02 -25.49
C LYS A 113 9.65 -11.10 -24.47
N PHE A 114 9.88 -9.83 -24.84
CA PHE A 114 10.44 -8.86 -23.90
C PHE A 114 9.49 -8.60 -22.73
N ILE A 115 8.20 -8.37 -22.98
CA ILE A 115 7.24 -8.11 -21.90
C ILE A 115 6.98 -9.35 -21.05
N GLU A 116 6.92 -10.54 -21.64
CA GLU A 116 6.82 -11.79 -20.88
C GLU A 116 8.06 -12.08 -20.03
N SER A 117 9.24 -11.63 -20.47
CA SER A 117 10.48 -11.80 -19.70
C SER A 117 10.56 -10.93 -18.44
N LYS A 118 9.65 -9.96 -18.28
CA LYS A 118 9.67 -8.96 -17.22
C LYS A 118 8.53 -9.22 -16.23
N GLU A 119 8.86 -9.41 -14.95
CA GLU A 119 7.86 -9.62 -13.89
C GLU A 119 7.01 -8.37 -13.65
N SER A 120 5.76 -8.56 -13.24
CA SER A 120 4.86 -7.46 -12.84
C SER A 120 5.47 -6.64 -11.71
N ILE A 121 5.48 -5.31 -11.81
CA ILE A 121 5.91 -4.46 -10.70
C ILE A 121 4.76 -4.40 -9.69
N VAL A 122 4.93 -5.11 -8.58
CA VAL A 122 4.01 -5.05 -7.44
C VAL A 122 4.81 -4.65 -6.22
N PHE A 123 4.62 -3.41 -5.78
CA PHE A 123 5.20 -2.97 -4.52
C PHE A 123 4.50 -3.70 -3.38
N SER A 124 5.25 -4.55 -2.70
CA SER A 124 4.76 -5.37 -1.59
C SER A 124 5.55 -5.08 -0.32
N ALA A 125 4.94 -5.30 0.84
CA ALA A 125 5.67 -5.35 2.10
C ALA A 125 6.18 -6.79 2.28
N TRP A 126 7.37 -7.06 1.77
CA TRP A 126 8.06 -8.35 1.87
C TRP A 126 7.23 -9.54 1.33
N GLY A 127 6.36 -9.30 0.35
CA GLY A 127 5.40 -10.31 -0.15
C GLY A 127 4.28 -10.70 0.82
N VAL A 128 4.21 -10.13 2.02
CA VAL A 128 3.17 -10.41 3.03
C VAL A 128 1.95 -9.50 2.81
N PHE A 129 2.20 -8.23 2.49
CA PHE A 129 1.14 -7.26 2.22
C PHE A 129 1.24 -6.74 0.79
N HIS A 130 0.17 -6.92 0.03
CA HIS A 130 -0.02 -6.21 -1.23
C HIS A 130 -0.71 -4.89 -0.95
N PHE A 131 -0.07 -3.79 -1.34
CA PHE A 131 -0.64 -2.45 -1.20
C PHE A 131 -1.70 -2.22 -2.27
N THR A 132 -2.95 -2.56 -1.94
CA THR A 132 -4.11 -2.29 -2.78
C THR A 132 -4.94 -1.13 -2.21
N ARG A 133 -5.71 -0.46 -3.07
CA ARG A 133 -6.73 0.51 -2.62
C ARG A 133 -7.76 -0.11 -1.68
N GLU A 134 -8.01 -1.42 -1.80
CA GLU A 134 -8.90 -2.15 -0.91
C GLU A 134 -8.32 -2.18 0.51
N LEU A 135 -7.00 -2.34 0.68
CA LEU A 135 -6.35 -2.27 1.99
C LEU A 135 -6.62 -0.93 2.68
N LEU A 136 -6.56 0.18 1.94
CA LEU A 136 -6.87 1.52 2.47
C LEU A 136 -8.33 1.66 2.90
N LEU A 137 -9.25 1.14 2.08
CA LEU A 137 -10.69 1.15 2.38
C LEU A 137 -11.02 0.26 3.58
N THR A 138 -10.46 -0.94 3.64
CA THR A 138 -10.61 -1.87 4.76
C THR A 138 -10.04 -1.26 6.03
N SER A 139 -8.84 -0.67 5.99
CA SER A 139 -8.25 0.01 7.15
C SER A 139 -9.15 1.14 7.67
N THR A 140 -9.64 2.00 6.77
CA THR A 140 -10.57 3.09 7.13
C THR A 140 -11.88 2.55 7.72
N GLY A 141 -12.43 1.49 7.13
CA GLY A 141 -13.64 0.83 7.62
C GLY A 141 -13.44 0.26 9.03
N VAL A 142 -12.34 -0.45 9.25
CA VAL A 142 -11.95 -0.97 10.57
C VAL A 142 -11.85 0.18 11.59
N PHE A 143 -11.17 1.28 11.25
CA PHE A 143 -11.10 2.46 12.13
C PHE A 143 -12.47 3.04 12.47
N MET A 144 -13.36 3.20 11.49
CA MET A 144 -14.71 3.72 11.73
C MET A 144 -15.53 2.76 12.61
N THR A 145 -15.53 1.46 12.30
CA THR A 145 -16.27 0.46 13.06
C THR A 145 -15.80 0.40 14.51
N TYR A 146 -14.49 0.42 14.75
CA TYR A 146 -13.96 0.42 16.12
C TYR A 146 -14.28 1.70 16.88
N ASN A 147 -14.18 2.88 16.23
CA ASN A 147 -14.58 4.13 16.87
C ASN A 147 -16.06 4.13 17.27
N LEU A 148 -16.94 3.60 16.40
CA LEU A 148 -18.37 3.49 16.71
C LEU A 148 -18.64 2.53 17.88
N LEU A 149 -17.98 1.37 17.92
CA LEU A 149 -18.11 0.42 19.03
C LEU A 149 -17.69 1.02 20.38
N VAL A 150 -16.59 1.78 20.41
CA VAL A 150 -16.12 2.45 21.62
C VAL A 150 -17.14 3.49 22.11
N ILE A 151 -17.68 4.30 21.20
CA ILE A 151 -18.71 5.31 21.54
C ILE A 151 -19.96 4.63 22.14
N GLN A 152 -20.37 3.50 21.57
CA GLN A 152 -21.52 2.73 22.05
C GLN A 152 -21.28 2.18 23.46
N LEU A 153 -20.13 1.54 23.70
CA LEU A 153 -19.78 0.98 25.02
C LEU A 153 -19.71 2.06 26.11
N ASN A 154 -19.15 3.23 25.80
CA ASN A 154 -19.06 4.34 26.76
C ASN A 154 -20.43 4.99 27.05
N THR A 155 -21.37 4.93 26.10
CA THR A 155 -22.74 5.42 26.31
C THR A 155 -23.51 4.49 27.23
N GLU A 156 -23.37 3.16 27.05
CA GLU A 156 -24.00 2.16 27.92
C GLU A 156 -23.45 2.17 29.36
N GLU A 157 -22.14 2.40 29.55
CA GLU A 157 -21.53 2.52 30.89
C GLU A 157 -22.05 3.74 31.67
N ASN A 158 -22.24 4.88 30.99
CA ASN A 158 -22.77 6.09 31.62
C ASN A 158 -24.25 5.95 32.02
N ASP A 159 -25.07 5.28 31.20
CA ASP A 159 -26.48 5.03 31.51
C ASP A 159 -26.64 4.10 32.72
N LEU A 160 -25.76 3.10 32.88
CA LEU A 160 -25.73 2.19 34.04
C LEU A 160 -25.24 2.86 35.34
N SER A 161 -24.42 3.92 35.27
CA SER A 161 -23.94 4.67 36.44
C SER A 161 -24.92 5.72 36.97
N SER A 162 -25.99 6.00 36.22
CA SER A 162 -26.99 7.03 36.53
C SER A 162 -28.30 6.53 37.17
N ASN A 163 -28.40 5.21 37.39
CA ASN A 163 -29.47 4.54 38.16
C ASN A 163 -28.94 3.98 39.48
#